data_AF-A0AAE9I664-F1
#
_entry.id   AF-A0AAE9I664-F1
#
_cell.length_a   1.000
_cell.length_b   1.000
_cell.length_c   1.000
_cell.angle_alpha   90.00
_cell.angle_beta   90.00
_cell.angle_gamma   90.00
#
_symmetry.space_group_name_H-M   'P 1'
#
loop_
_entity.id
_entity.type
_entity.pdbx_description
1 polymer ?
#
loop_
_entity_poly.entity_id
_entity_poly.type
_entity_poly.pdbx_seq_one_letter_code
_entity_poly.pdbx_strand_id
1 'polypeptide(L)'
;MELVYVGDPMCSWCYGFGKELTEVRERFPDLPLRIVVGGIRAGATDILDEAGKRFRLHHWSRVESASGLPFNRDGLMARENFVYDTEPICRVVVTARQLFPQSDLLAVFRALQAAFYVDALDTTDGKVLADVAAQALNRQGHAVSAQTFLDQWLSDAAIAATVEDFRTARGWGISSFPALVLDHGGRLHHVSGGYAHASDVAQQLKHVMEAASAAA
;
A
#
# COMPACT_ATOMS: atom_id res chain seq x y z
N MET A 1 -11.70 -6.31 -17.33
CA MET A 1 -11.07 -5.07 -16.85
C MET A 1 -10.67 -5.30 -15.41
N GLU A 2 -9.62 -4.64 -14.94
CA GLU A 2 -9.13 -4.74 -13.56
C GLU A 2 -8.71 -3.34 -13.08
N LEU A 3 -9.12 -2.95 -11.88
CA LEU A 3 -8.61 -1.75 -11.23
C LEU A 3 -7.28 -2.10 -10.55
N VAL A 4 -6.26 -1.30 -10.81
CA VAL A 4 -4.94 -1.48 -10.20
C VAL A 4 -4.66 -0.31 -9.28
N TYR A 5 -4.45 -0.61 -8.00
CA TYR A 5 -3.98 0.31 -6.99
C TYR A 5 -2.48 0.19 -6.84
N VAL A 6 -1.77 1.30 -7.08
CA VAL A 6 -0.33 1.40 -6.88
C VAL A 6 -0.07 2.26 -5.65
N GLY A 7 0.59 1.70 -4.65
CA GLY A 7 0.78 2.37 -3.37
C GLY A 7 1.90 1.79 -2.52
N ASP A 8 2.11 2.41 -1.37
CA ASP A 8 3.10 1.98 -0.37
C ASP A 8 2.47 2.05 1.03
N PRO A 9 2.55 1.00 1.88
CA PRO A 9 2.00 1.04 3.22
C PRO A 9 2.52 2.20 4.08
N MET A 10 3.77 2.64 3.87
CA MET A 10 4.39 3.77 4.57
C MET A 10 4.29 5.11 3.79
N CYS A 11 3.43 5.19 2.76
CA CYS A 11 2.98 6.46 2.19
C CYS A 11 1.77 6.99 2.96
N SER A 12 1.87 8.20 3.52
CA SER A 12 0.81 8.77 4.36
C SER A 12 -0.45 9.09 3.54
N TRP A 13 -0.33 9.55 2.30
CA TRP A 13 -1.48 9.75 1.42
C TRP A 13 -2.14 8.44 1.00
N CYS A 14 -1.39 7.34 0.88
CA CYS A 14 -1.96 5.99 0.69
C CYS A 14 -2.78 5.55 1.92
N TYR A 15 -2.37 5.95 3.12
CA TYR A 15 -3.13 5.71 4.34
C TYR A 15 -4.43 6.51 4.36
N GLY A 16 -4.34 7.82 4.14
CA GLY A 16 -5.51 8.70 4.03
C GLY A 16 -6.53 8.24 2.99
N PHE A 17 -6.06 7.71 1.86
CA PHE A 17 -6.88 7.27 0.74
C PHE A 17 -7.62 5.94 1.00
N GLY A 18 -7.30 5.22 2.07
CA GLY A 18 -7.88 3.92 2.37
C GLY A 18 -9.41 3.93 2.42
N LYS A 19 -10.02 4.98 2.99
CA LYS A 19 -11.49 5.12 3.04
C LYS A 19 -12.10 5.30 1.65
N GLU A 20 -11.50 6.16 0.84
CA GLU A 20 -11.97 6.50 -0.50
C GLU A 20 -11.90 5.28 -1.42
N LEU A 21 -10.81 4.50 -1.31
CA LEU A 21 -10.66 3.25 -2.06
C LEU A 21 -11.71 2.20 -1.66
N THR A 22 -12.13 2.14 -0.39
CA THR A 22 -13.24 1.25 0.03
C THR A 22 -14.52 1.62 -0.71
N GLU A 23 -14.87 2.90 -0.65
CA GLU A 23 -16.11 3.38 -1.24
C GLU A 23 -16.11 3.22 -2.77
N VAL A 24 -14.95 3.41 -3.43
CA VAL A 24 -14.80 3.08 -4.84
C VAL A 24 -15.05 1.59 -5.09
N ARG A 25 -14.46 0.68 -4.31
CA ARG A 25 -14.72 -0.77 -4.47
C ARG A 25 -16.20 -1.13 -4.27
N GLU A 26 -16.86 -0.51 -3.31
CA GLU A 26 -18.30 -0.74 -3.05
C GLU A 26 -19.18 -0.26 -4.21
N ARG A 27 -18.77 0.81 -4.91
CA ARG A 27 -19.47 1.33 -6.10
C ARG A 27 -19.22 0.48 -7.36
N PHE A 28 -18.16 -0.32 -7.40
CA PHE A 28 -17.80 -1.20 -8.52
C PHE A 28 -17.45 -2.62 -8.04
N PRO A 29 -18.42 -3.36 -7.47
CA PRO A 29 -18.16 -4.66 -6.82
C PRO A 29 -17.66 -5.72 -7.79
N ASP A 30 -18.02 -5.63 -9.07
CA ASP A 30 -17.62 -6.58 -10.12
C ASP A 30 -16.25 -6.27 -10.74
N LEU A 31 -15.61 -5.16 -10.37
CA LEU A 31 -14.30 -4.77 -10.88
C LEU A 31 -13.21 -5.30 -9.94
N PRO A 32 -12.40 -6.29 -10.36
CA PRO A 32 -11.33 -6.82 -9.52
C PRO A 32 -10.32 -5.73 -9.16
N LEU A 33 -9.79 -5.80 -7.94
CA LEU A 33 -8.71 -4.94 -7.47
C LEU A 33 -7.39 -5.72 -7.43
N ARG A 34 -6.38 -5.21 -8.13
CA ARG A 34 -4.99 -5.63 -7.97
C ARG A 34 -4.20 -4.57 -7.24
N ILE A 35 -3.34 -5.00 -6.32
CA ILE A 35 -2.41 -4.13 -5.61
C ILE A 35 -0.99 -4.35 -6.13
N VAL A 36 -0.32 -3.26 -6.47
CA VAL A 36 1.10 -3.20 -6.83
C VAL A 36 1.81 -2.28 -5.85
N VAL A 37 2.90 -2.76 -5.25
CA VAL A 37 3.68 -1.91 -4.34
C VAL A 37 4.63 -1.00 -5.11
N GLY A 38 4.71 0.26 -4.68
CA GLY A 38 5.48 1.30 -5.38
C GLY A 38 6.87 1.57 -4.82
N GLY A 39 7.09 1.34 -3.53
CA GLY A 39 8.38 1.55 -2.86
C GLY A 39 8.78 3.03 -2.83
N ILE A 40 8.04 3.86 -2.08
CA ILE A 40 8.26 5.32 -2.02
C ILE A 40 9.67 5.69 -1.53
N ARG A 41 10.25 4.86 -0.66
CA ARG A 41 11.65 4.96 -0.20
C ARG A 41 12.27 3.57 -0.04
N ALA A 42 11.98 2.67 -0.97
CA ALA A 42 12.54 1.32 -0.94
C ALA A 42 14.07 1.33 -1.06
N GLY A 43 14.75 0.60 -0.17
CA GLY A 43 16.21 0.52 -0.08
C GLY A 43 16.88 1.76 0.51
N ALA A 44 16.13 2.63 1.20
CA ALA A 44 16.72 3.76 1.91
C ALA A 44 17.71 3.26 2.98
N THR A 45 18.81 3.99 3.15
CA THR A 45 19.87 3.65 4.13
C THR A 45 20.16 4.80 5.11
N ASP A 46 19.60 5.98 4.84
CA ASP A 46 19.74 7.16 5.66
C ASP A 46 18.88 7.06 6.93
N ILE A 47 19.48 7.34 8.08
CA ILE A 47 18.76 7.49 9.34
C ILE A 47 17.83 8.70 9.22
N LEU A 48 16.59 8.50 9.63
CA LEU A 48 15.58 9.54 9.71
C LEU A 48 15.94 10.54 10.82
N ASP A 49 16.50 11.67 10.42
CA ASP A 49 16.84 12.75 11.32
C ASP A 49 15.60 13.54 11.79
N GLU A 50 15.83 14.46 12.74
CA GLU A 50 14.78 15.29 13.32
C GLU A 50 14.08 16.19 12.29
N ALA A 51 14.80 16.66 11.27
CA ALA A 51 14.19 17.43 10.18
C ALA A 51 13.25 16.55 9.35
N GLY A 52 13.67 15.33 9.03
CA GLY A 52 12.90 14.33 8.31
C GLY A 52 11.66 13.87 9.08
N LYS A 53 11.74 13.73 10.41
CA LYS A 53 10.57 13.47 11.27
C LYS A 53 9.58 14.63 11.22
N ARG A 54 10.04 15.87 11.42
CA ARG A 54 9.18 17.08 11.36
C ARG A 54 8.51 17.23 9.99
N PHE A 55 9.24 16.98 8.91
CA PHE A 55 8.69 16.98 7.55
C PHE A 55 7.53 15.99 7.39
N ARG A 56 7.66 14.78 7.95
CA ARG A 56 6.61 13.75 7.92
C ARG A 56 5.42 14.13 8.79
N LEU A 57 5.65 14.66 9.99
CA LEU A 57 4.57 15.16 10.86
C LEU A 57 3.72 16.24 10.16
N HIS A 58 4.34 17.13 9.39
CA HIS A 58 3.61 18.11 8.57
C HIS A 58 2.69 17.43 7.54
N HIS A 59 3.18 16.39 6.86
CA HIS A 59 2.36 15.61 5.92
C HIS A 59 1.23 14.86 6.63
N TRP A 60 1.53 14.24 7.78
CA TRP A 60 0.54 13.52 8.58
C TRP A 60 -0.61 14.43 9.02
N SER A 61 -0.33 15.67 9.46
CA SER A 61 -1.39 16.62 9.80
C SER A 61 -2.28 17.00 8.61
N ARG A 62 -1.74 17.10 7.39
CA ARG A 62 -2.55 17.32 6.18
C ARG A 62 -3.43 16.12 5.86
N VAL A 63 -2.86 14.92 5.97
CA VAL A 63 -3.58 13.68 5.71
C VAL A 63 -4.68 13.47 6.76
N GLU A 64 -4.40 13.69 8.04
CA GLU A 64 -5.38 13.60 9.13
C GLU A 64 -6.54 14.57 8.88
N SER A 65 -6.26 15.82 8.48
CA SER A 65 -7.31 16.80 8.17
C SER A 65 -8.19 16.40 7.00
N ALA A 66 -7.65 15.74 5.97
CA ALA A 66 -8.41 15.30 4.80
C ALA A 66 -9.15 13.97 5.05
N SER A 67 -8.50 13.03 5.74
CA SER A 67 -8.99 11.66 5.88
C SER A 67 -9.75 11.42 7.18
N GLY A 68 -9.42 12.12 8.26
CA GLY A 68 -9.88 11.83 9.62
C GLY A 68 -9.15 10.67 10.30
N LEU A 69 -8.12 10.10 9.65
CA LEU A 69 -7.38 8.96 10.20
C LEU A 69 -6.34 9.39 11.24
N PRO A 70 -6.18 8.62 12.33
CA PRO A 70 -5.29 8.98 13.42
C PRO A 70 -3.81 8.77 13.08
N PHE A 71 -2.96 9.54 13.74
CA PHE A 71 -1.50 9.40 13.67
C PHE A 71 -0.86 9.46 15.06
N ASN A 72 -0.02 8.48 15.38
CA ASN A 72 0.77 8.43 16.60
C ASN A 72 2.07 9.22 16.43
N ARG A 73 1.98 10.51 16.72
CA ARG A 73 3.08 11.48 16.58
C ARG A 73 4.21 11.19 17.57
N ASP A 74 3.86 10.84 18.80
CA ASP A 74 4.82 10.51 19.85
C ASP A 74 5.63 9.27 19.46
N GLY A 75 4.96 8.26 18.89
CA GLY A 75 5.60 7.07 18.36
C GLY A 75 6.62 7.35 17.25
N LEU A 76 6.32 8.25 16.30
CA LEU A 76 7.31 8.66 15.28
C LEU A 76 8.51 9.39 15.91
N MET A 77 8.25 10.28 16.87
CA MET A 77 9.29 11.08 17.51
C MET A 77 10.23 10.24 18.39
N ALA A 78 9.68 9.22 19.07
CA ALA A 78 10.43 8.31 19.94
C ALA A 78 11.40 7.37 19.19
N ARG A 79 11.32 7.28 17.86
CA ARG A 79 12.21 6.42 17.07
C ARG A 79 13.65 6.92 17.09
N GLU A 80 14.57 6.06 17.50
CA GLU A 80 16.02 6.29 17.45
C GLU A 80 16.64 5.46 16.33
N ASN A 81 17.61 6.02 15.60
CA ASN A 81 18.34 5.35 14.51
C ASN A 81 17.44 4.72 13.42
N PHE A 82 16.19 5.18 13.30
CA PHE A 82 15.22 4.61 12.38
C PHE A 82 15.53 4.96 10.93
N VAL A 83 15.71 3.94 10.09
CA VAL A 83 15.83 4.10 8.65
C VAL A 83 14.43 4.00 8.03
N TYR A 84 14.01 5.02 7.27
CA TYR A 84 12.71 5.02 6.60
C TYR A 84 12.78 4.24 5.28
N ASP A 85 13.16 2.97 5.36
CA ASP A 85 13.11 2.03 4.24
C ASP A 85 11.71 1.43 4.15
N THR A 86 11.08 1.56 2.98
CA THR A 86 9.73 1.02 2.74
C THR A 86 9.73 -0.33 2.02
N GLU A 87 10.89 -0.86 1.62
CA GLU A 87 10.96 -2.20 1.03
C GLU A 87 10.41 -3.29 1.96
N PRO A 88 10.80 -3.36 3.25
CA PRO A 88 10.40 -4.45 4.12
C PRO A 88 8.88 -4.60 4.24
N ILE A 89 8.18 -3.48 4.43
CA ILE A 89 6.72 -3.45 4.57
C ILE A 89 6.00 -3.68 3.24
N CYS A 90 6.57 -3.23 2.12
CA CYS A 90 6.06 -3.54 0.78
C CYS A 90 6.15 -5.04 0.49
N ARG A 91 7.26 -5.68 0.88
CA ARG A 91 7.46 -7.12 0.68
C ARG A 91 6.43 -7.95 1.42
N VAL A 92 5.90 -7.50 2.56
CA VAL A 92 4.78 -8.17 3.24
C VAL A 92 3.56 -8.31 2.32
N VAL A 93 3.20 -7.26 1.58
CA VAL A 93 2.05 -7.28 0.67
C VAL A 93 2.28 -8.30 -0.45
N VAL A 94 3.50 -8.35 -0.99
CA VAL A 94 3.89 -9.30 -2.05
C VAL A 94 3.92 -10.73 -1.52
N THR A 95 4.47 -10.97 -0.34
CA THR A 95 4.49 -12.27 0.32
C THR A 95 3.07 -12.77 0.58
N ALA A 96 2.18 -11.92 1.10
CA ALA A 96 0.76 -12.28 1.30
C ALA A 96 0.08 -12.64 -0.02
N ARG A 97 0.36 -11.89 -1.11
CA ARG A 97 -0.15 -12.17 -2.47
C ARG A 97 0.33 -13.52 -3.00
N GLN A 98 1.57 -13.90 -2.73
CA GLN A 98 2.14 -15.19 -3.16
C GLN A 98 1.56 -16.37 -2.38
N LEU A 99 1.46 -16.24 -1.05
CA LEU A 99 0.95 -17.31 -0.18
C LEU A 99 -0.56 -17.51 -0.34
N PHE A 100 -1.31 -16.42 -0.43
CA PHE A 100 -2.77 -16.43 -0.47
C PHE A 100 -3.29 -15.51 -1.57
N PRO A 101 -3.23 -15.93 -2.86
CA PRO A 101 -3.65 -15.09 -3.99
C PRO A 101 -5.12 -14.63 -3.95
N GLN A 102 -5.96 -15.32 -3.17
CA GLN A 102 -7.39 -15.03 -3.00
C GLN A 102 -7.69 -14.20 -1.73
N SER A 103 -6.67 -13.83 -0.96
CA SER A 103 -6.85 -13.00 0.23
C SER A 103 -7.22 -11.56 -0.12
N ASP A 104 -7.92 -10.88 0.78
CA ASP A 104 -8.13 -9.43 0.67
C ASP A 104 -6.82 -8.71 1.02
N LEU A 105 -5.98 -8.53 0.02
CA LEU A 105 -4.69 -7.83 0.18
C LEU A 105 -4.87 -6.39 0.66
N LEU A 106 -6.03 -5.76 0.42
CA LEU A 106 -6.30 -4.42 0.94
C LEU A 106 -6.43 -4.43 2.47
N ALA A 107 -6.99 -5.49 3.06
CA ALA A 107 -7.04 -5.66 4.51
C ALA A 107 -5.63 -5.87 5.10
N VAL A 108 -4.77 -6.64 4.44
CA VAL A 108 -3.36 -6.79 4.84
C VAL A 108 -2.62 -5.45 4.75
N PHE A 109 -2.78 -4.73 3.64
CA PHE A 109 -2.19 -3.40 3.43
C PHE A 109 -2.59 -2.41 4.53
N ARG A 110 -3.86 -2.41 4.93
CA ARG A 110 -4.37 -1.55 6.02
C ARG A 110 -3.86 -1.96 7.40
N ALA A 111 -3.70 -3.26 7.66
CA ALA A 111 -3.11 -3.73 8.91
C ALA A 111 -1.66 -3.22 9.06
N LEU A 112 -0.89 -3.22 7.97
CA LEU A 112 0.47 -2.66 7.95
C LEU A 112 0.49 -1.14 8.16
N GLN A 113 -0.49 -0.43 7.60
CA GLN A 113 -0.65 0.99 7.84
C GLN A 113 -0.97 1.29 9.31
N ALA A 114 -1.91 0.55 9.93
CA ALA A 114 -2.24 0.71 11.34
C ALA A 114 -1.01 0.43 12.23
N ALA A 115 -0.29 -0.66 11.95
CA ALA A 115 0.94 -1.01 12.64
C ALA A 115 1.97 0.12 12.65
N PHE A 116 2.13 0.83 11.53
CA PHE A 116 3.06 1.94 11.42
C PHE A 116 2.53 3.26 12.00
N TYR A 117 1.36 3.70 11.57
CA TYR A 117 0.84 5.05 11.86
C TYR A 117 0.15 5.16 13.21
N VAL A 118 -0.40 4.07 13.76
CA VAL A 118 -1.20 4.09 14.99
C VAL A 118 -0.44 3.39 16.12
N ASP A 119 -0.01 2.16 15.86
CA ASP A 119 0.61 1.32 16.89
C ASP A 119 2.11 1.61 17.07
N ALA A 120 2.69 2.40 16.15
CA ALA A 120 4.11 2.77 16.14
C ALA A 120 5.07 1.56 16.20
N LEU A 121 4.67 0.43 15.65
CA LEU A 121 5.46 -0.80 15.63
C LEU A 121 6.72 -0.65 14.77
N ASP A 122 7.76 -1.41 15.09
CA ASP A 122 8.99 -1.41 14.31
C ASP A 122 8.81 -2.17 12.99
N THR A 123 8.55 -1.41 11.92
CA THR A 123 8.40 -1.95 10.56
C THR A 123 9.74 -2.30 9.89
N THR A 124 10.87 -2.13 10.59
CA THR A 124 12.18 -2.64 10.14
C THR A 124 12.44 -4.07 10.60
N ASP A 125 11.73 -4.54 11.62
CA ASP A 125 11.80 -5.92 12.11
C ASP A 125 10.85 -6.83 11.33
N GLY A 126 11.43 -7.76 10.57
CA GLY A 126 10.68 -8.77 9.82
C GLY A 126 9.76 -9.62 10.69
N LYS A 127 10.09 -9.87 11.97
CA LYS A 127 9.24 -10.63 12.90
C LYS A 127 7.96 -9.86 13.25
N VAL A 128 8.09 -8.56 13.51
CA VAL A 128 6.94 -7.67 13.76
C VAL A 128 6.03 -7.64 12.54
N LEU A 129 6.62 -7.46 11.35
CA LEU A 129 5.89 -7.46 10.09
C LEU A 129 5.16 -8.79 9.82
N ALA A 130 5.83 -9.91 10.05
CA ALA A 130 5.26 -11.23 9.86
C ALA A 130 4.09 -11.51 10.82
N ASP A 131 4.19 -11.04 12.07
CA ASP A 131 3.11 -11.18 13.04
C ASP A 131 1.87 -10.38 12.65
N VAL A 132 2.05 -9.11 12.25
CA VAL A 132 0.95 -8.25 11.72
C VAL A 132 0.27 -8.91 10.52
N ALA A 133 1.06 -9.43 9.58
CA ALA A 133 0.55 -10.08 8.37
C ALA A 133 -0.21 -11.38 8.68
N ALA A 134 0.38 -12.25 9.52
CA ALA A 134 -0.24 -13.49 9.92
C ALA A 134 -1.57 -13.24 10.65
N GLN A 135 -1.62 -12.28 11.57
CA GLN A 135 -2.88 -11.90 12.23
C GLN A 135 -3.93 -11.39 11.23
N ALA A 136 -3.53 -10.55 10.27
CA ALA A 136 -4.43 -10.02 9.25
C ALA A 136 -4.99 -11.12 8.32
N LEU A 137 -4.17 -12.10 7.96
CA LEU A 137 -4.55 -13.25 7.13
C LEU A 137 -5.43 -14.25 7.91
N ASN A 138 -5.08 -14.54 9.16
CA ASN A 138 -5.87 -15.42 10.02
C ASN A 138 -7.28 -14.88 10.26
N ARG A 139 -7.45 -13.55 10.42
CA ARG A 139 -8.79 -12.92 10.50
C ARG A 139 -9.64 -13.11 9.25
N GLN A 140 -9.02 -13.36 8.10
CA GLN A 140 -9.69 -13.65 6.83
C GLN A 140 -9.92 -15.16 6.62
N GLY A 141 -9.53 -16.02 7.58
CA GLY A 141 -9.62 -17.48 7.47
C GLY A 141 -8.44 -18.14 6.75
N HIS A 142 -7.38 -17.39 6.44
CA HIS A 142 -6.15 -17.93 5.85
C HIS A 142 -5.16 -18.31 6.96
N ALA A 143 -5.20 -19.58 7.37
CA ALA A 143 -4.36 -20.10 8.44
C ALA A 143 -2.85 -20.01 8.08
N VAL A 144 -2.11 -19.19 8.82
CA VAL A 144 -0.65 -19.08 8.68
C VAL A 144 -0.02 -18.67 10.01
N SER A 145 1.13 -19.27 10.34
CA SER A 145 1.92 -18.85 11.50
C SER A 145 2.83 -17.67 11.14
N ALA A 146 3.16 -16.82 12.13
CA ALA A 146 4.13 -15.74 11.92
C ALA A 146 5.48 -16.27 11.43
N GLN A 147 5.94 -17.43 11.93
CA GLN A 147 7.19 -18.04 11.48
C GLN A 147 7.12 -18.47 10.00
N THR A 148 6.05 -19.16 9.61
CA THR A 148 5.85 -19.56 8.20
C THR A 148 5.80 -18.36 7.27
N PHE A 149 5.13 -17.28 7.68
CA PHE A 149 5.10 -16.05 6.91
C PHE A 149 6.50 -15.41 6.80
N LEU A 150 7.22 -15.35 7.91
CA LEU A 150 8.58 -14.81 7.97
C LEU A 150 9.53 -15.58 7.05
N ASP A 151 9.48 -16.91 7.05
CA ASP A 151 10.32 -17.75 6.19
C ASP A 151 10.07 -17.45 4.70
N GLN A 152 8.80 -17.28 4.30
CA GLN A 152 8.48 -16.89 2.93
C GLN A 152 8.91 -15.44 2.63
N TRP A 153 8.72 -14.51 3.57
CA TRP A 153 9.10 -13.12 3.44
C TRP A 153 10.62 -12.94 3.28
N LEU A 154 11.42 -13.80 3.92
CA LEU A 154 12.88 -13.85 3.79
C LEU A 154 13.36 -14.48 2.48
N SER A 155 12.49 -15.14 1.72
CA SER A 155 12.90 -15.83 0.49
C SER A 155 13.36 -14.87 -0.61
N ASP A 156 14.36 -15.30 -1.39
CA ASP A 156 14.81 -14.58 -2.59
C ASP A 156 13.66 -14.32 -3.57
N ALA A 157 12.69 -15.25 -3.63
CA ALA A 157 11.51 -15.13 -4.47
C ALA A 157 10.59 -13.96 -4.03
N ALA A 158 10.40 -13.75 -2.73
CA ALA A 158 9.63 -12.62 -2.21
C ALA A 158 10.36 -11.29 -2.45
N ILE A 159 11.68 -11.26 -2.25
CA ILE A 159 12.52 -10.08 -2.51
C ILE A 159 12.47 -9.72 -4.00
N ALA A 160 12.73 -10.67 -4.90
CA ALA A 160 12.73 -10.45 -6.34
C ALA A 160 11.36 -9.99 -6.84
N ALA A 161 10.27 -10.61 -6.36
CA ALA A 161 8.92 -10.19 -6.73
C ALA A 161 8.56 -8.79 -6.24
N THR A 162 9.10 -8.37 -5.09
CA THR A 162 8.89 -7.01 -4.56
C THR A 162 9.63 -5.97 -5.40
N VAL A 163 10.87 -6.26 -5.78
CA VAL A 163 11.63 -5.42 -6.71
C VAL A 163 10.94 -5.32 -8.07
N GLU A 164 10.32 -6.40 -8.53
CA GLU A 164 9.56 -6.42 -9.78
C GLU A 164 8.30 -5.56 -9.72
N ASP A 165 7.58 -5.52 -8.61
CA ASP A 165 6.47 -4.58 -8.40
C ASP A 165 6.95 -3.12 -8.52
N PHE A 166 8.08 -2.78 -7.89
CA PHE A 166 8.67 -1.44 -8.00
C PHE A 166 9.08 -1.10 -9.43
N ARG A 167 9.67 -2.06 -10.15
CA ARG A 167 10.05 -1.90 -11.56
C ARG A 167 8.81 -1.71 -12.44
N THR A 168 7.76 -2.48 -12.18
CA THR A 168 6.47 -2.41 -12.88
C THR A 168 5.83 -1.04 -12.70
N ALA A 169 5.69 -0.56 -11.46
CA ALA A 169 5.14 0.76 -11.17
C ALA A 169 5.90 1.88 -11.91
N ARG A 170 7.24 1.85 -11.87
CA ARG A 170 8.09 2.81 -12.62
C ARG A 170 7.93 2.66 -14.13
N GLY A 171 7.85 1.43 -14.63
CA GLY A 171 7.65 1.14 -16.06
C GLY A 171 6.32 1.67 -16.60
N TRP A 172 5.31 1.79 -15.74
CA TRP A 172 4.04 2.44 -16.06
C TRP A 172 4.07 3.96 -15.91
N GLY A 173 5.21 4.56 -15.56
CA GLY A 173 5.37 5.99 -15.33
C GLY A 173 4.82 6.47 -13.98
N ILE A 174 4.48 5.57 -13.06
CA ILE A 174 3.93 5.91 -11.75
C ILE A 174 5.09 6.10 -10.76
N SER A 175 5.25 7.35 -10.30
CA SER A 175 6.28 7.74 -9.34
C SER A 175 5.72 8.50 -8.12
N SER A 176 4.40 8.69 -8.07
CA SER A 176 3.67 9.30 -6.97
C SER A 176 2.54 8.38 -6.51
N PHE A 177 2.28 8.36 -5.21
CA PHE A 177 1.30 7.46 -4.60
C PHE A 177 0.32 8.25 -3.71
N PRO A 178 -0.94 7.81 -3.58
CA PRO A 178 -1.55 6.65 -4.27
C PRO A 178 -1.80 6.91 -5.76
N ALA A 179 -1.84 5.86 -6.56
CA ALA A 179 -2.30 5.93 -7.95
C ALA A 179 -3.32 4.82 -8.25
N LEU A 180 -4.28 5.14 -9.12
CA LEU A 180 -5.25 4.20 -9.66
C LEU A 180 -5.16 4.19 -11.18
N VAL A 181 -5.05 3.00 -11.75
CA VAL A 181 -5.10 2.77 -13.19
C VAL A 181 -6.06 1.64 -13.51
N LEU A 182 -6.76 1.74 -14.64
CA LEU A 182 -7.58 0.66 -15.18
C LEU A 182 -6.74 -0.15 -16.18
N ASP A 183 -6.62 -1.45 -15.96
CA ASP A 183 -6.10 -2.39 -16.93
C ASP A 183 -7.24 -2.97 -17.77
N HIS A 184 -7.18 -2.72 -19.08
CA HIS A 184 -8.08 -3.31 -20.07
C HIS A 184 -7.27 -4.04 -21.14
N GLY A 185 -7.14 -5.37 -20.99
CA GLY A 185 -6.45 -6.21 -21.97
C GLY A 185 -4.96 -5.88 -22.11
N GLY A 186 -4.29 -5.47 -21.02
CA GLY A 186 -2.89 -5.07 -21.02
C GLY A 186 -2.66 -3.59 -21.37
N ARG A 187 -3.71 -2.83 -21.72
CA ARG A 187 -3.65 -1.38 -21.90
C ARG A 187 -4.01 -0.70 -20.59
N LEU A 188 -3.13 0.17 -20.12
CA LEU A 188 -3.32 0.92 -18.89
C LEU A 188 -3.94 2.29 -19.18
N HIS A 189 -4.98 2.62 -18.42
CA HIS A 189 -5.66 3.89 -18.48
C HIS A 189 -5.61 4.57 -17.11
N HIS A 190 -5.11 5.80 -17.05
CA HIS A 190 -4.97 6.52 -15.79
C HIS A 190 -6.34 6.93 -15.23
N VAL A 191 -6.56 6.68 -13.94
CA VAL A 191 -7.79 7.05 -13.21
C VAL A 191 -7.48 8.15 -12.18
N SER A 192 -6.49 7.96 -11.32
CA SER A 192 -6.07 8.99 -10.34
C SER A 192 -4.58 8.91 -10.06
N GLY A 193 -3.96 10.07 -9.81
CA GLY A 193 -2.54 10.26 -9.54
C GLY A 193 -2.29 10.97 -8.21
N GLY A 194 -3.04 10.60 -7.18
CA GLY A 194 -2.93 11.15 -5.83
C GLY A 194 -4.18 10.86 -5.00
N TYR A 195 -4.22 11.43 -3.80
CA TYR A 195 -5.44 11.43 -2.99
C TYR A 195 -6.55 12.19 -3.73
N ALA A 196 -7.72 11.58 -3.82
CA ALA A 196 -8.94 12.15 -4.39
C ALA A 196 -10.15 11.58 -3.66
N HIS A 197 -11.27 12.29 -3.67
CA HIS A 197 -12.50 11.78 -3.07
C HIS A 197 -13.10 10.66 -3.91
N ALA A 198 -13.78 9.71 -3.27
CA ALA A 198 -14.40 8.56 -3.92
C ALA A 198 -15.39 8.97 -5.02
N SER A 199 -16.08 10.11 -4.87
CA SER A 199 -16.95 10.69 -5.91
C SER A 199 -16.19 10.93 -7.21
N ASP A 200 -15.05 11.59 -7.12
CA ASP A 200 -14.26 12.05 -8.26
C ASP A 200 -13.59 10.86 -8.94
N VAL A 201 -13.05 9.95 -8.13
CA VAL A 201 -12.48 8.68 -8.61
C VAL A 201 -13.55 7.85 -9.32
N ALA A 202 -14.75 7.71 -8.74
CA ALA A 202 -15.83 6.94 -9.35
C ALA A 202 -16.33 7.55 -10.66
N GLN A 203 -16.41 8.88 -10.75
CA GLN A 203 -16.77 9.58 -11.99
C GLN A 203 -15.72 9.33 -13.06
N GLN A 204 -14.45 9.52 -12.74
CA GLN A 204 -13.35 9.31 -13.68
C GLN A 204 -13.24 7.85 -14.12
N LEU A 205 -13.41 6.91 -13.18
CA LEU A 205 -13.37 5.48 -13.48
C LEU A 205 -14.46 5.07 -14.48
N LYS A 206 -15.71 5.55 -14.31
CA LYS A 206 -16.79 5.30 -15.27
C LYS A 206 -16.43 5.80 -16.66
N HIS A 207 -15.96 7.05 -16.76
CA HIS A 207 -15.57 7.64 -18.03
C HIS A 207 -14.45 6.84 -18.72
N VAL A 208 -13.45 6.41 -17.96
CA VAL A 208 -12.34 5.61 -18.47
C VAL A 208 -12.80 4.21 -18.92
N MET A 209 -13.70 3.56 -18.18
CA MET A 209 -14.26 2.25 -18.56
C MET A 209 -15.10 2.31 -19.84
N GLU A 210 -15.91 3.36 -19.99
CA GLU A 210 -16.70 3.60 -21.21
C GLU A 210 -15.79 3.83 -22.43
N ALA A 211 -14.78 4.70 -22.28
CA ALA A 211 -13.82 4.99 -23.34
C ALA A 211 -12.97 3.76 -23.71
N ALA A 212 -12.56 2.95 -22.72
CA ALA A 212 -11.79 1.74 -22.95
C ALA A 212 -12.60 0.68 -23.70
N SER A 213 -13.87 0.48 -23.33
CA SER A 213 -14.78 -0.44 -24.01
C SER A 213 -15.06 -0.03 -25.46
N ALA A 214 -15.16 1.28 -25.74
CA ALA A 214 -15.40 1.79 -27.09
C ALA A 214 -14.18 1.68 -28.02
N ALA A 215 -12.98 1.51 -27.46
CA ALA A 215 -11.71 1.43 -28.20
C ALA A 215 -11.19 0.00 -28.38
N ALA A 216 -11.92 -1.00 -27.90
CA ALA A 216 -11.63 -2.43 -28.00
C ALA A 216 -12.42 -3.08 -29.15
#